data_AF-A0A450U136-F1
#
_entry.id   AF-A0A450U136-F1
#
_cell.length_a   1.000
_cell.length_b   1.000
_cell.length_c   1.000
_cell.angle_alpha   90.00
_cell.angle_beta   90.00
_cell.angle_gamma   90.00
#
_symmetry.space_group_name_H-M   'P 1'
#
loop_
_entity.id
_entity.type
_entity.pdbx_description
1 polymer ?
#
loop_
_entity_poly.entity_id
_entity_poly.type
_entity_poly.pdbx_seq_one_letter_code
_entity_poly.pdbx_strand_id
1 'polypeptide(L)'
;MKRNRQTSFHGSFTADRIRDGDRYELSNGYPIYCAPAGDRHSRHNLTGGSLLDSDPDVQWAGVDAGFTPQPGILRAPDVCVASPPAEAGEWIPGVPPLAVEYADKGQNETDLKIKIQELLAAGTRYVWVVRLTGPQRVEVYTKNRPRRLLSATDTLEAPGILRNPIPVQALFDRKEAHRVTLR
;
A
#
# COMPACT_ATOMS: atom_id res chain seq x y z
N MET A 1 -17.68 -35.53 -25.03
CA MET A 1 -16.76 -34.67 -24.25
C MET A 1 -17.36 -33.29 -24.11
N LYS A 2 -17.98 -32.96 -22.97
CA LYS A 2 -18.46 -31.59 -22.69
C LYS A 2 -17.25 -30.77 -22.24
N ARG A 3 -16.89 -29.72 -22.99
CA ARG A 3 -15.89 -28.73 -22.56
C ARG A 3 -16.43 -28.04 -21.31
N ASN A 4 -15.76 -28.25 -20.19
CA ASN A 4 -15.98 -27.52 -18.96
C ASN A 4 -15.60 -26.05 -19.24
N ARG A 5 -16.58 -25.19 -19.52
CA ARG A 5 -16.36 -23.75 -19.43
C ARG A 5 -16.15 -23.46 -17.95
N GLN A 6 -14.91 -23.35 -17.52
CA GLN A 6 -14.59 -22.66 -16.28
C GLN A 6 -15.16 -21.24 -16.44
N THR A 7 -16.32 -20.99 -15.85
CA THR A 7 -16.83 -19.64 -15.66
C THR A 7 -15.84 -18.94 -14.75
N SER A 8 -14.98 -18.12 -15.34
CA SER A 8 -14.04 -17.30 -14.60
C SER A 8 -14.83 -16.35 -13.70
N PHE A 9 -14.68 -16.48 -12.38
CA PHE A 9 -15.31 -15.61 -11.37
C PHE A 9 -14.63 -14.24 -11.34
N HIS A 10 -14.75 -13.48 -12.44
CA HIS A 10 -14.25 -12.12 -12.54
C HIS A 10 -15.43 -11.15 -12.60
N GLY A 11 -15.34 -10.04 -11.89
CA GLY A 11 -16.30 -8.94 -12.04
C GLY A 11 -16.15 -8.27 -13.41
N SER A 12 -17.13 -7.45 -13.79
CA SER A 12 -17.21 -6.85 -15.13
C SER A 12 -16.49 -5.51 -15.28
N PHE A 13 -15.89 -5.00 -14.20
CA PHE A 13 -15.16 -3.73 -14.23
C PHE A 13 -13.70 -3.93 -14.61
N THR A 14 -13.16 -2.93 -15.29
CA THR A 14 -11.75 -2.79 -15.63
C THR A 14 -11.28 -1.41 -15.18
N ALA A 15 -9.98 -1.25 -14.91
CA ALA A 15 -9.41 -0.03 -14.35
C ALA A 15 -9.66 1.21 -15.23
N ASP A 16 -9.71 1.06 -16.56
CA ASP A 16 -10.04 2.12 -17.52
C ASP A 16 -11.47 2.67 -17.37
N ARG A 17 -12.35 1.96 -16.66
CA ARG A 17 -13.72 2.41 -16.35
C ARG A 17 -13.82 3.19 -15.04
N ILE A 18 -12.72 3.28 -14.28
CA ILE A 18 -12.62 4.07 -13.05
C ILE A 18 -11.80 5.31 -13.40
N ARG A 19 -12.31 6.49 -13.05
CA ARG A 19 -11.61 7.76 -13.30
C ARG A 19 -10.90 8.23 -12.04
N ASP A 20 -9.85 9.03 -12.22
CA ASP A 20 -9.28 9.77 -11.09
C ASP A 20 -10.36 10.62 -10.39
N GLY A 21 -10.35 10.61 -9.07
CA GLY A 21 -11.40 11.16 -8.20
C GLY A 21 -12.54 10.19 -7.86
N ASP A 22 -12.75 9.11 -8.62
CA ASP A 22 -13.68 8.05 -8.24
C ASP A 22 -13.11 7.29 -7.02
N ARG A 23 -13.96 7.02 -6.03
CA ARG A 23 -13.57 6.41 -4.75
C ARG A 23 -13.60 4.88 -4.81
N TYR A 24 -12.89 4.29 -5.76
CA TYR A 24 -12.90 2.83 -5.94
C TYR A 24 -11.49 2.26 -6.16
N GLU A 25 -11.22 1.17 -5.43
CA GLU A 25 -10.26 0.16 -5.87
C GLU A 25 -10.97 -0.92 -6.69
N LEU A 26 -10.19 -1.77 -7.36
CA LEU A 26 -10.67 -2.92 -8.12
C LEU A 26 -9.90 -4.17 -7.72
N SER A 27 -10.64 -5.20 -7.30
CA SER A 27 -10.09 -6.53 -7.02
C SER A 27 -10.75 -7.54 -7.95
N ASN A 28 -9.97 -8.10 -8.86
CA ASN A 28 -10.44 -9.14 -9.78
C ASN A 28 -11.72 -8.75 -10.57
N GLY A 29 -11.83 -7.49 -10.97
CA GLY A 29 -12.98 -6.92 -11.67
C GLY A 29 -14.16 -6.52 -10.77
N TYR A 30 -14.06 -6.67 -9.45
CA TYR A 30 -15.06 -6.23 -8.48
C TYR A 30 -14.67 -4.88 -7.87
N PRO A 31 -15.50 -3.84 -8.02
CA PRO A 31 -15.21 -2.53 -7.45
C PRO A 31 -15.37 -2.55 -5.92
N ILE A 32 -14.43 -1.93 -5.22
CA ILE A 32 -14.40 -1.80 -3.77
C ILE A 32 -14.48 -0.32 -3.45
N TYR A 33 -15.55 0.12 -2.77
CA TYR A 33 -15.71 1.51 -2.38
C TYR A 33 -14.72 1.90 -1.28
N CYS A 34 -13.98 2.98 -1.51
CA CYS A 34 -12.99 3.53 -0.59
C CYS A 34 -13.56 4.77 0.09
N ALA A 35 -14.06 4.61 1.32
CA ALA A 35 -14.60 5.72 2.08
C ALA A 35 -13.51 6.79 2.36
N PRO A 36 -13.86 8.08 2.43
CA PRO A 36 -12.92 9.12 2.83
C PRO A 36 -12.26 8.82 4.19
N ALA A 37 -10.99 9.16 4.31
CA ALA A 37 -10.22 9.01 5.54
C ALA A 37 -10.70 9.96 6.65
N GLY A 38 -10.76 9.45 7.89
CA GLY A 38 -10.91 10.28 9.09
C GLY A 38 -9.63 11.04 9.46
N ASP A 39 -9.69 11.81 10.55
CA ASP A 39 -8.58 12.65 11.04
C ASP A 39 -7.31 11.83 11.34
N ARG A 40 -7.45 10.68 11.99
CA ARG A 40 -6.31 9.82 12.36
C ARG A 40 -5.64 9.25 11.12
N HIS A 41 -6.43 8.67 10.21
CA HIS A 41 -5.94 8.02 9.00
C HIS A 41 -5.25 9.02 8.08
N SER A 42 -5.90 10.15 7.79
CA SER A 42 -5.32 11.21 6.95
C SER A 42 -3.99 11.76 7.52
N ARG A 43 -3.90 11.93 8.85
CA ARG A 43 -2.65 12.38 9.50
C ARG A 43 -1.52 11.35 9.36
N HIS A 44 -1.83 10.05 9.44
CA HIS A 44 -0.85 8.99 9.25
C HIS A 44 -0.38 8.90 7.80
N ASN A 45 -1.27 9.03 6.81
CA ASN A 45 -0.87 9.07 5.39
C ASN A 45 0.07 10.25 5.10
N LEU A 46 -0.24 11.45 5.61
CA LEU A 46 0.63 12.62 5.48
C LEU A 46 2.02 12.37 6.11
N THR A 47 2.04 11.92 7.36
CA THR A 47 3.29 11.76 8.12
C THR A 47 4.15 10.62 7.55
N GLY A 48 3.54 9.49 7.22
CA GLY A 48 4.22 8.35 6.61
C GLY A 48 4.71 8.65 5.19
N GLY A 49 3.91 9.38 4.40
CA GLY A 49 4.30 9.88 3.08
C GLY A 49 5.55 10.74 3.14
N SER A 50 5.53 11.83 3.93
CA SER A 50 6.72 12.70 4.08
C SER A 50 7.93 11.97 4.63
N LEU A 51 7.72 11.01 5.54
CA LEU A 51 8.81 10.21 6.11
C LEU A 51 9.52 9.37 5.04
N LEU A 52 8.76 8.65 4.21
CA LEU A 52 9.35 7.79 3.19
C LEU A 52 9.90 8.60 2.01
N ASP A 53 9.19 9.64 1.57
CA ASP A 53 9.61 10.51 0.46
C ASP A 53 10.95 11.22 0.73
N SER A 54 11.25 11.49 2.00
CA SER A 54 12.50 12.14 2.39
C SER A 54 13.75 11.26 2.34
N ASP A 55 13.60 9.95 2.14
CA ASP A 55 14.76 9.07 2.07
C ASP A 55 15.57 9.33 0.77
N PRO A 56 16.91 9.47 0.82
CA PRO A 56 17.70 9.85 -0.35
C PRO A 56 17.68 8.89 -1.54
N ASP A 57 17.29 7.62 -1.35
CA ASP A 57 17.14 6.66 -2.47
C ASP A 57 15.73 6.69 -3.07
N VAL A 58 14.78 7.39 -2.43
CA VAL A 58 13.40 7.53 -2.92
C VAL A 58 13.34 8.59 -4.01
N GLN A 59 12.93 8.16 -5.20
CA GLN A 59 12.74 9.05 -6.36
C GLN A 59 11.31 9.58 -6.45
N TRP A 60 10.35 8.82 -5.91
CA TRP A 60 8.95 9.19 -5.86
C TRP A 60 8.20 8.38 -4.80
N ALA A 61 7.32 9.06 -4.08
CA ALA A 61 6.33 8.46 -3.20
C ALA A 61 4.93 9.00 -3.53
N GLY A 62 3.91 8.22 -3.18
CA GLY A 62 2.51 8.59 -3.44
C GLY A 62 1.59 8.18 -2.30
N VAL A 63 0.55 8.98 -2.09
CA VAL A 63 -0.57 8.68 -1.18
C VAL A 63 -1.77 8.34 -2.06
N ASP A 64 -2.46 7.24 -1.73
CA ASP A 64 -3.63 6.75 -2.48
C ASP A 64 -3.38 6.62 -4.00
N ALA A 65 -2.13 6.37 -4.40
CA ALA A 65 -1.75 6.29 -5.80
C ALA A 65 -2.25 4.98 -6.41
N GLY A 66 -3.09 5.06 -7.45
CA GLY A 66 -3.70 3.89 -8.10
C GLY A 66 -2.73 3.16 -9.03
N PHE A 67 -2.45 1.89 -8.72
CA PHE A 67 -1.64 0.98 -9.54
C PHE A 67 -2.49 -0.09 -10.21
N THR A 68 -2.25 -0.34 -11.50
CA THR A 68 -2.94 -1.36 -12.29
C THR A 68 -1.95 -2.33 -12.95
N PRO A 69 -1.69 -3.51 -12.34
CA PRO A 69 -0.83 -4.53 -12.96
C PRO A 69 -1.54 -5.30 -14.07
N GLN A 70 -2.87 -5.25 -14.10
CA GLN A 70 -3.73 -5.85 -15.13
C GLN A 70 -5.12 -5.20 -15.08
N PRO A 71 -5.92 -5.24 -16.17
CA PRO A 71 -7.17 -4.48 -16.26
C PRO A 71 -8.15 -4.71 -15.11
N GLY A 72 -8.22 -5.92 -14.56
CA GLY A 72 -9.13 -6.26 -13.45
C GLY A 72 -8.60 -5.90 -12.06
N ILE A 73 -7.46 -5.24 -11.93
CA ILE A 73 -6.87 -4.84 -10.65
C ILE A 73 -6.52 -3.35 -10.68
N LEU A 74 -6.97 -2.63 -9.65
CA LEU A 74 -6.60 -1.25 -9.35
C LEU A 74 -6.46 -1.16 -7.83
N ARG A 75 -5.23 -1.02 -7.32
CA ARG A 75 -4.95 -0.92 -5.88
C ARG A 75 -4.23 0.37 -5.57
N ALA A 76 -4.63 1.02 -4.48
CA ALA A 76 -4.09 2.28 -4.02
C ALA A 76 -3.63 2.11 -2.57
N PRO A 77 -2.34 1.85 -2.32
CA PRO A 77 -1.82 1.85 -0.96
C PRO A 77 -1.97 3.22 -0.30
N ASP A 78 -2.17 3.24 1.02
CA ASP A 78 -2.23 4.49 1.79
C ASP A 78 -0.97 5.35 1.56
N VAL A 79 0.19 4.69 1.55
CA VAL A 79 1.47 5.28 1.13
C VAL A 79 2.26 4.26 0.32
N CYS A 80 2.96 4.71 -0.71
CA CYS A 80 3.85 3.87 -1.49
C CYS A 80 5.17 4.58 -1.84
N VAL A 81 6.18 3.78 -2.16
CA VAL A 81 7.43 4.24 -2.79
C VAL A 81 7.58 3.49 -4.09
N ALA A 82 7.85 4.21 -5.18
CA ALA A 82 8.02 3.66 -6.52
C ALA A 82 8.94 4.53 -7.38
N SER A 83 9.19 4.10 -8.61
CA SER A 83 9.73 5.00 -9.63
C SER A 83 8.68 6.06 -10.00
N PRO A 84 9.09 7.28 -10.41
CA PRO A 84 8.17 8.27 -10.91
C PRO A 84 7.30 7.70 -12.04
N PRO A 85 5.98 7.98 -12.06
CA PRO A 85 5.12 7.55 -13.15
C PRO A 85 5.56 8.20 -14.47
N ALA A 86 5.49 7.43 -15.57
CA ALA A 86 5.91 7.91 -16.89
C ALA A 86 4.95 8.96 -17.47
N GLU A 87 3.66 8.86 -17.14
CA GLU A 87 2.60 9.74 -17.64
C GLU A 87 1.75 10.22 -16.48
N ALA A 88 1.42 11.52 -16.47
CA ALA A 88 0.59 12.12 -15.44
C ALA A 88 -0.90 11.98 -15.80
N GLY A 89 -1.75 11.70 -14.80
CA GLY A 89 -3.20 11.65 -14.97
C GLY A 89 -3.78 10.28 -15.38
N GLU A 90 -2.93 9.25 -15.51
CA GLU A 90 -3.35 7.86 -15.73
C GLU A 90 -3.05 6.97 -14.51
N TRP A 91 -3.69 5.79 -14.46
CA TRP A 91 -3.35 4.76 -13.48
C TRP A 91 -1.93 4.24 -13.72
N ILE A 92 -1.17 4.06 -12.65
CA ILE A 92 0.25 3.68 -12.73
C ILE A 92 0.35 2.19 -13.11
N PRO A 93 1.01 1.81 -14.21
CA PRO A 93 1.16 0.40 -14.55
C PRO A 93 1.96 -0.39 -13.50
N GLY A 94 1.58 -1.65 -13.28
CA GLY A 94 2.31 -2.55 -12.38
C GLY A 94 1.90 -2.38 -10.91
N VAL A 95 2.87 -2.40 -10.01
CA VAL A 95 2.69 -2.26 -8.55
C VAL A 95 3.89 -1.57 -7.92
N PRO A 96 3.74 -0.88 -6.77
CA PRO A 96 4.87 -0.26 -6.11
C PRO A 96 5.76 -1.33 -5.45
N PRO A 97 7.10 -1.16 -5.45
CA PRO A 97 8.00 -2.06 -4.75
C PRO A 97 7.80 -2.04 -3.22
N LEU A 98 7.37 -0.91 -2.64
CA LEU A 98 6.96 -0.79 -1.23
C LEU A 98 5.56 -0.18 -1.14
N ALA A 99 4.65 -0.90 -0.49
CA ALA A 99 3.31 -0.44 -0.14
C ALA A 99 3.15 -0.40 1.39
N VAL A 100 2.45 0.61 1.89
CA VAL A 100 2.13 0.78 3.31
C VAL A 100 0.62 0.93 3.47
N GLU A 101 0.05 0.21 4.43
CA GLU A 101 -1.37 0.30 4.81
C GLU A 101 -1.45 0.63 6.31
N TYR A 102 -2.27 1.61 6.67
CA TYR A 102 -2.60 1.96 8.04
C TYR A 102 -3.92 1.30 8.45
N ALA A 103 -3.83 0.21 9.22
CA ALA A 103 -5.00 -0.55 9.65
C ALA A 103 -5.52 -0.06 11.02
N ASP A 104 -6.68 0.60 11.02
CA ASP A 104 -7.38 1.07 12.23
C ASP A 104 -8.63 0.21 12.57
N LYS A 105 -9.41 0.60 13.59
CA LYS A 105 -10.58 -0.14 14.10
C LYS A 105 -11.60 -0.56 13.04
N GLY A 106 -11.73 0.23 11.95
CA GLY A 106 -12.68 -0.03 10.86
C GLY A 106 -12.14 -0.91 9.73
N GLN A 107 -10.88 -1.36 9.81
CA GLN A 107 -10.25 -2.12 8.73
C GLN A 107 -10.97 -3.47 8.50
N ASN A 108 -11.35 -3.74 7.26
CA ASN A 108 -11.71 -5.10 6.86
C ASN A 108 -10.44 -5.95 6.68
N GLU A 109 -10.20 -6.87 7.60
CA GLU A 109 -9.02 -7.75 7.57
C GLU A 109 -9.02 -8.73 6.39
N THR A 110 -10.19 -9.16 5.92
CA THR A 110 -10.29 -10.07 4.78
C THR A 110 -9.88 -9.36 3.50
N ASP A 111 -10.41 -8.15 3.27
CA ASP A 111 -10.07 -7.34 2.10
C ASP A 111 -8.60 -6.91 2.13
N LEU A 112 -8.09 -6.54 3.31
CA LEU A 112 -6.67 -6.22 3.49
C LEU A 112 -5.78 -7.42 3.15
N LYS A 113 -6.13 -8.62 3.60
CA LYS A 113 -5.39 -9.85 3.27
C LYS A 113 -5.39 -10.12 1.77
N ILE A 114 -6.52 -9.92 1.09
CA ILE A 114 -6.63 -10.04 -0.37
C ILE A 114 -5.72 -9.02 -1.06
N LYS A 115 -5.78 -7.74 -0.66
CA LYS A 115 -4.92 -6.67 -1.20
C LYS A 115 -3.44 -6.99 -1.06
N ILE A 116 -3.00 -7.43 0.13
CA ILE A 116 -1.62 -7.87 0.38
C ILE A 116 -1.22 -9.00 -0.59
N GLN A 117 -2.08 -10.01 -0.76
CA GLN A 117 -1.81 -11.14 -1.66
C GLN A 117 -1.71 -10.70 -3.13
N GLU A 118 -2.61 -9.84 -3.59
CA GLU A 118 -2.60 -9.32 -4.96
C GLU A 118 -1.34 -8.49 -5.24
N LEU A 119 -0.96 -7.58 -4.33
CA LEU A 119 0.25 -6.76 -4.46
C LEU A 119 1.52 -7.64 -4.52
N LEU A 120 1.66 -8.59 -3.59
CA LEU A 120 2.82 -9.50 -3.57
C LEU A 120 2.84 -10.45 -4.78
N ALA A 121 1.67 -10.90 -5.24
CA ALA A 121 1.58 -11.73 -6.44
C ALA A 121 2.06 -10.97 -7.68
N ALA A 122 1.64 -9.71 -7.81
CA ALA A 122 1.96 -8.82 -8.93
C ALA A 122 3.39 -8.25 -8.91
N GLY A 123 4.08 -8.27 -7.77
CA GLY A 123 5.52 -7.94 -7.72
C GLY A 123 5.95 -6.97 -6.61
N THR A 124 5.04 -6.48 -5.77
CA THR A 124 5.41 -5.68 -4.60
C THR A 124 6.38 -6.47 -3.72
N ARG A 125 7.49 -5.84 -3.35
CA ARG A 125 8.57 -6.51 -2.60
C ARG A 125 8.27 -6.52 -1.11
N TYR A 126 7.71 -5.42 -0.60
CA TYR A 126 7.32 -5.27 0.79
C TYR A 126 5.92 -4.64 0.89
N VAL A 127 5.06 -5.26 1.70
CA VAL A 127 3.85 -4.60 2.20
C VAL A 127 4.00 -4.43 3.71
N TRP A 128 3.92 -3.20 4.19
CA TRP A 128 3.96 -2.86 5.60
C TRP A 128 2.55 -2.52 6.08
N VAL A 129 2.01 -3.30 7.01
CA VAL A 129 0.74 -2.98 7.66
C VAL A 129 1.02 -2.39 9.02
N VAL A 130 0.77 -1.09 9.16
CA VAL A 130 0.91 -0.33 10.40
C VAL A 130 -0.37 -0.49 11.20
N ARG A 131 -0.30 -1.22 12.33
CA ARG A 131 -1.46 -1.52 13.16
C ARG A 131 -1.73 -0.37 14.14
N LEU A 132 -2.74 0.44 13.86
CA LEU A 132 -3.14 1.59 14.68
C LEU A 132 -4.01 1.20 15.89
N THR A 133 -4.26 -0.10 16.07
CA THR A 133 -5.01 -0.69 17.17
C THR A 133 -4.19 -1.72 17.94
N GLY A 134 -4.39 -1.76 19.25
CA GLY A 134 -3.60 -2.58 20.17
C GLY A 134 -2.16 -2.04 20.30
N PRO A 135 -1.19 -2.91 20.64
CA PRO A 135 0.22 -2.52 20.70
C PRO A 135 0.70 -2.00 19.35
N GLN A 136 1.44 -0.87 19.38
CA GLN A 136 2.09 -0.29 18.20
C GLN A 136 3.05 -1.32 17.61
N ARG A 137 2.75 -1.72 16.38
CA ARG A 137 3.50 -2.74 15.65
C ARG A 137 3.30 -2.59 14.16
N VAL A 138 4.28 -3.05 13.40
CA VAL A 138 4.20 -3.18 11.96
C VAL A 138 4.33 -4.63 11.56
N GLU A 139 3.40 -5.08 10.74
CA GLU A 139 3.46 -6.38 10.10
C GLU A 139 4.14 -6.22 8.74
N VAL A 140 5.26 -6.93 8.54
CA VAL A 140 6.01 -6.90 7.29
C VAL A 140 5.71 -8.17 6.51
N TYR A 141 5.12 -7.99 5.33
CA TYR A 141 4.81 -9.05 4.39
C TYR A 141 5.78 -8.99 3.20
N THR A 142 6.30 -10.16 2.84
CA THR A 142 7.14 -10.36 1.65
C THR A 142 6.71 -11.65 0.96
N LYS A 143 6.93 -11.76 -0.35
CA LYS A 143 6.47 -12.90 -1.15
C LYS A 143 7.04 -14.22 -0.62
N ASN A 144 6.17 -15.21 -0.42
CA ASN A 144 6.53 -16.57 -0.01
C ASN A 144 7.34 -16.68 1.29
N ARG A 145 7.20 -15.70 2.21
CA ARG A 145 7.83 -15.73 3.53
C ARG A 145 6.79 -15.59 4.64
N PRO A 146 7.04 -16.14 5.84
CA PRO A 146 6.23 -15.83 7.00
C PRO A 146 6.21 -14.33 7.28
N ARG A 147 5.05 -13.84 7.73
CA ARG A 147 4.90 -12.47 8.23
C ARG A 147 5.86 -12.22 9.38
N ARG A 148 6.59 -11.11 9.32
CA ARG A 148 7.40 -10.61 10.43
C ARG A 148 6.60 -9.58 11.22
N LEU A 149 6.74 -9.58 12.53
CA LEU A 149 6.13 -8.61 13.42
C LEU A 149 7.23 -7.76 14.06
N LEU A 150 7.15 -6.45 13.89
CA LEU A 150 8.06 -5.48 14.49
C LEU A 150 7.29 -4.63 15.48
N SER A 151 7.84 -4.50 16.68
CA SER A 151 7.33 -3.65 17.76
C SER A 151 7.77 -2.20 17.57
N ALA A 152 7.24 -1.30 18.40
CA ALA A 152 7.55 0.13 18.34
C ALA A 152 9.05 0.46 18.53
N THR A 153 9.81 -0.41 19.21
CA THR A 153 11.25 -0.22 19.46
C THR A 153 12.15 -0.76 18.34
N ASP A 154 11.56 -1.46 17.36
CA ASP A 154 12.31 -2.03 16.25
C ASP A 154 12.49 -1.02 15.11
N THR A 155 13.32 -1.39 14.12
CA THR A 155 13.52 -0.65 12.87
C THR A 155 13.04 -1.45 11.67
N LEU A 156 12.44 -0.76 10.71
CA LEU A 156 12.04 -1.26 9.41
C LEU A 156 13.15 -1.02 8.39
N GLU A 157 13.32 -1.98 7.49
CA GLU A 157 14.26 -1.90 6.38
C GLU A 157 13.56 -2.36 5.10
N ALA A 158 13.89 -1.70 3.99
CA ALA A 158 13.51 -2.12 2.65
C ALA A 158 14.72 -1.99 1.71
N PRO A 159 15.71 -2.91 1.80
CA PRO A 159 16.95 -2.82 1.04
C PRO A 159 16.71 -2.68 -0.47
N GLY A 160 17.40 -1.74 -1.11
CA GLY A 160 17.22 -1.43 -2.53
C GLY A 160 15.88 -0.76 -2.85
N ILE A 161 15.26 -0.13 -1.85
CA ILE A 161 14.12 0.81 -1.99
C ILE A 161 14.40 2.03 -1.12
N LEU A 162 14.75 1.81 0.15
CA LEU A 162 15.14 2.84 1.11
C LEU A 162 16.64 2.71 1.41
N ARG A 163 17.33 3.84 1.52
CA ARG A 163 18.70 3.92 1.99
C ARG A 163 18.78 3.68 3.49
N ASN A 164 17.89 4.31 4.24
CA ASN A 164 17.95 4.36 5.69
C ASN A 164 16.92 3.44 6.35
N PRO A 165 17.25 2.83 7.50
CA PRO A 165 16.26 2.16 8.32
C PRO A 165 15.29 3.17 8.95
N ILE A 166 14.01 2.78 9.03
CA ILE A 166 12.94 3.61 9.59
C ILE A 166 12.58 3.09 10.99
N PRO A 167 12.71 3.87 12.07
CA PRO A 167 12.19 3.48 13.38
C PRO A 167 10.69 3.21 13.30
N VAL A 168 10.21 2.09 13.81
CA VAL A 168 8.76 1.76 13.76
C VAL A 168 7.93 2.86 14.42
N GLN A 169 8.42 3.42 15.53
CA GLN A 169 7.79 4.54 16.23
C GLN A 169 7.49 5.75 15.32
N ALA A 170 8.31 6.00 14.30
CA ALA A 170 8.15 7.14 13.37
C ALA A 170 6.87 7.04 12.52
N LEU A 171 6.31 5.84 12.34
CA LEU A 171 5.04 5.65 11.64
C LEU A 171 3.82 6.00 12.50
N PHE A 172 4.00 6.15 13.82
CA PHE A 172 2.94 6.47 14.78
C PHE A 172 3.07 7.87 15.38
N ASP A 173 4.29 8.30 15.69
CA ASP A 173 4.57 9.57 16.36
C ASP A 173 5.11 10.62 15.39
N ARG A 174 4.40 11.75 15.29
CA ARG A 174 4.75 12.84 14.38
C ARG A 174 6.09 13.50 14.71
N LYS A 175 6.44 13.64 16.00
CA LYS A 175 7.72 14.28 16.37
C LYS A 175 8.88 13.39 15.95
N GLU A 176 8.74 12.09 16.15
CA GLU A 176 9.72 11.10 15.72
C GLU A 176 9.84 11.05 14.20
N ALA A 177 8.71 11.06 13.47
CA ALA A 177 8.72 11.16 12.01
C ALA A 177 9.50 12.38 11.52
N HIS A 178 9.21 13.57 12.05
CA HIS A 178 9.90 14.80 11.67
C HIS A 178 11.40 14.76 11.98
N ARG A 179 11.77 14.16 13.11
CA ARG A 179 13.18 13.98 13.50
C ARG A 179 13.93 13.09 12.53
N VAL A 180 13.26 12.11 11.92
CA VAL A 180 13.85 11.23 10.89
C VAL A 180 13.90 11.95 9.54
N THR A 181 12.82 12.63 9.15
CA THR A 181 12.70 13.36 7.87
C THR A 181 13.69 14.53 7.72
N LEU A 182 14.00 15.24 8.81
CA LEU A 182 14.82 16.47 8.76
C LEU A 182 16.33 16.22 9.02
N ARG A 183 16.79 14.98 8.89
CA ARG A 183 18.21 14.61 9.03
C ARG A 183 18.98 14.85 7.74
#